data_AF-A0A8I1Q6N1-F1
#
_entry.id   AF-A0A8I1Q6N1-F1
#
_cell.length_a   1.000
_cell.length_b   1.000
_cell.length_c   1.000
_cell.angle_alpha   90.00
_cell.angle_beta   90.00
_cell.angle_gamma   90.00
#
_symmetry.space_group_name_H-M   'P 1'
#
loop_
_entity.id
_entity.type
_entity.pdbx_description
1 polymer ?
#
loop_
_entity_poly.entity_id
_entity_poly.type
_entity_poly.pdbx_seq_one_letter_code
_entity_poly.pdbx_strand_id
1 'polypeptide(L)'
;MTTQFALLTLPDGNQIEGDSRSEIVDQIIPGHGDIPETEDGIATALALRENYLSHVAQRAQATVMAALTDTTPDAISTLSEDALTAIYHDRSTDTIELGVWDSDIPLFLMASSYVPYTQVPRPAGTAVVFLDPLNEATFLDSLQVAGFAELYERPDTSDLS
;
A
#
# COMPACT_ATOMS: atom_id res chain seq x y z
N MET A 1 16.83 17.86 -1.68
CA MET A 1 15.82 18.58 -0.90
C MET A 1 15.75 17.85 0.43
N THR A 2 16.21 18.47 1.49
CA THR A 2 16.30 17.85 2.82
C THR A 2 14.96 18.02 3.50
N THR A 3 14.22 16.93 3.73
CA THR A 3 12.97 16.97 4.51
C THR A 3 13.34 17.30 5.95
N GLN A 4 12.66 18.27 6.59
CA GLN A 4 13.06 18.78 7.92
C GLN A 4 12.25 18.17 9.07
N PHE A 5 11.18 17.43 8.80
CA PHE A 5 10.44 16.59 9.76
C PHE A 5 9.28 15.91 9.01
N ALA A 6 9.05 14.63 9.25
CA ALA A 6 7.87 13.92 8.79
C ALA A 6 7.15 13.28 9.98
N LEU A 7 5.82 13.41 9.99
CA LEU A 7 4.93 12.81 10.98
C LEU A 7 3.95 11.89 10.27
N LEU A 8 3.90 10.65 10.70
CA LEU A 8 2.88 9.69 10.30
C LEU A 8 1.88 9.50 11.44
N THR A 9 0.59 9.76 11.18
CA THR A 9 -0.49 9.44 12.11
C THR A 9 -1.17 8.14 11.68
N LEU A 10 -1.28 7.18 12.59
CA LEU A 10 -1.96 5.90 12.39
C LEU A 10 -3.45 5.99 12.81
N PRO A 11 -4.33 5.09 12.32
CA PRO A 11 -5.77 5.12 12.62
C PRO A 11 -6.12 4.99 14.11
N ASP A 12 -5.22 4.43 14.91
CA ASP A 12 -5.37 4.30 16.37
C ASP A 12 -4.92 5.56 17.15
N GLY A 13 -4.48 6.60 16.43
CA GLY A 13 -3.99 7.86 17.00
C GLY A 13 -2.51 7.84 17.35
N ASN A 14 -1.79 6.73 17.15
CA ASN A 14 -0.34 6.70 17.34
C ASN A 14 0.36 7.55 16.29
N GLN A 15 1.48 8.15 16.71
CA GLN A 15 2.28 9.05 15.89
C GLN A 15 3.71 8.52 15.79
N ILE A 16 4.23 8.50 14.56
CA ILE A 16 5.61 8.15 14.26
C ILE A 16 6.27 9.41 13.68
N GLU A 17 7.34 9.85 14.33
CA GLU A 17 8.14 11.01 13.93
C GLU A 17 9.46 10.54 13.33
N GLY A 18 9.94 11.24 12.31
CA GLY A 18 11.26 11.01 11.75
C GLY A 18 11.79 12.24 11.01
N ASP A 19 13.11 12.33 10.87
CA ASP A 19 13.78 13.37 10.11
C ASP A 19 13.72 13.08 8.60
N SER A 20 13.32 11.87 8.20
CA SER A 20 13.12 11.47 6.82
C SER A 20 12.02 10.42 6.66
N ARG A 21 11.54 10.22 5.42
CA ARG A 21 10.63 9.11 5.10
C ARG A 21 11.26 7.75 5.43
N SER A 22 12.56 7.59 5.20
CA SER A 22 13.28 6.35 5.52
C SER A 22 13.23 6.02 7.00
N GLU A 23 13.47 7.01 7.87
CA GLU A 23 13.40 6.81 9.32
C GLU A 23 11.99 6.45 9.82
N ILE A 24 10.95 6.98 9.18
CA ILE A 24 9.57 6.56 9.47
C ILE A 24 9.38 5.09 9.06
N VAL A 25 9.83 4.70 7.87
CA VAL A 25 9.70 3.31 7.39
C VAL A 25 10.46 2.34 8.30
N ASP A 26 11.64 2.71 8.78
CA ASP A 26 12.44 1.91 9.71
C ASP A 26 11.72 1.63 11.03
N GLN A 27 10.89 2.57 11.48
CA GLN A 27 10.07 2.41 12.68
C GLN A 27 8.80 1.58 12.44
N ILE A 28 8.25 1.60 11.21
CA ILE A 28 7.07 0.81 10.84
C ILE A 28 7.43 -0.66 10.62
N ILE A 29 8.57 -0.91 9.97
CA ILE A 29 8.99 -2.23 9.52
C ILE A 29 10.20 -2.67 10.35
N PRO A 30 10.01 -3.59 11.32
CA PRO A 30 11.09 -4.07 12.16
C PRO A 30 12.26 -4.63 11.34
N GLY A 31 13.46 -4.12 11.63
CA GLY A 31 14.71 -4.55 10.99
C GLY A 31 14.97 -3.97 9.60
N HIS A 32 14.13 -3.06 9.09
CA HIS A 32 14.36 -2.42 7.78
C HIS A 32 15.63 -1.54 7.77
N GLY A 33 15.81 -0.68 8.77
CA GLY A 33 16.95 0.23 8.85
C GLY A 33 18.30 -0.44 9.13
N ASP A 34 18.29 -1.71 9.55
CA ASP A 34 19.50 -2.50 9.80
C ASP A 34 20.04 -3.19 8.54
N ILE A 35 19.31 -3.09 7.41
CA ILE A 35 19.66 -3.76 6.16
C ILE A 35 20.85 -3.03 5.50
N PRO A 36 21.94 -3.75 5.15
CA PRO A 36 23.06 -3.15 4.44
C PRO A 36 22.65 -2.62 3.05
N GLU A 37 23.24 -1.52 2.60
CA GLU A 37 23.04 -0.97 1.24
C GLU A 37 23.81 -1.77 0.17
N THR A 38 23.57 -3.07 0.10
CA THR A 38 24.09 -3.98 -0.94
C THR A 38 22.97 -4.37 -1.89
N GLU A 39 23.30 -4.99 -3.02
CA GLU A 39 22.28 -5.52 -3.95
C GLU A 39 21.30 -6.48 -3.24
N ASP A 40 21.84 -7.42 -2.45
CA ASP A 40 21.05 -8.34 -1.62
C ASP A 40 20.22 -7.60 -0.56
N GLY A 41 20.77 -6.53 0.01
CA GLY A 41 20.07 -5.69 0.98
C GLY A 41 18.92 -4.91 0.36
N ILE A 42 19.10 -4.33 -0.83
CA ILE A 42 18.02 -3.65 -1.58
C ILE A 42 16.87 -4.62 -1.83
N ALA A 43 17.17 -5.85 -2.28
CA ALA A 43 16.15 -6.89 -2.47
C ALA A 43 15.45 -7.28 -1.15
N THR A 44 16.20 -7.37 -0.06
CA THR A 44 15.64 -7.65 1.28
C THR A 44 14.72 -6.54 1.76
N ALA A 45 15.12 -5.28 1.61
CA ALA A 45 14.33 -4.11 2.00
C ALA A 45 13.03 -4.01 1.18
N LEU A 46 13.11 -4.31 -0.13
CA LEU A 46 11.92 -4.42 -0.98
C LEU A 46 10.97 -5.52 -0.49
N ALA A 47 11.49 -6.72 -0.21
CA ALA A 47 10.69 -7.84 0.25
C ALA A 47 9.97 -7.55 1.58
N LEU A 48 10.61 -6.85 2.51
CA LEU A 48 9.97 -6.44 3.77
C LEU A 48 8.81 -5.45 3.53
N ARG A 49 9.01 -4.45 2.67
CA ARG A 49 7.96 -3.48 2.31
C ARG A 49 6.82 -4.14 1.56
N GLU A 50 7.11 -5.06 0.65
CA GLU A 50 6.13 -5.85 -0.07
C GLU A 50 5.30 -6.72 0.87
N ASN A 51 5.95 -7.45 1.79
CA ASN A 51 5.25 -8.26 2.78
C ASN A 51 4.31 -7.39 3.64
N TYR A 52 4.78 -6.25 4.13
CA TYR A 52 3.96 -5.32 4.91
C TYR A 52 2.76 -4.81 4.12
N LEU A 53 2.96 -4.31 2.90
CA LEU A 53 1.88 -3.79 2.07
C LEU A 53 0.89 -4.86 1.63
N SER A 54 1.30 -6.11 1.46
CA SER A 54 0.37 -7.21 1.16
C SER A 54 -0.64 -7.42 2.28
N HIS A 55 -0.19 -7.33 3.55
CA HIS A 55 -1.06 -7.39 4.71
C HIS A 55 -1.96 -6.15 4.82
N VAL A 56 -1.44 -4.96 4.48
CA VAL A 56 -2.25 -3.74 4.41
C VAL A 56 -3.34 -3.87 3.34
N ALA A 57 -3.00 -4.31 2.12
CA ALA A 57 -3.96 -4.52 1.04
C ALA A 57 -5.07 -5.48 1.44
N GLN A 58 -4.71 -6.60 2.08
CA GLN A 58 -5.69 -7.59 2.51
C GLN A 58 -6.61 -7.06 3.61
N ARG A 59 -6.07 -6.32 4.58
CA ARG A 59 -6.87 -5.70 5.64
C ARG A 59 -7.74 -4.55 5.11
N ALA A 60 -7.24 -3.75 4.18
CA ALA A 60 -8.01 -2.71 3.50
C ALA A 60 -9.21 -3.32 2.76
N GLN A 61 -8.97 -4.37 1.97
CA GLN A 61 -10.04 -5.07 1.27
C GLN A 61 -11.07 -5.65 2.25
N ALA A 62 -10.61 -6.35 3.30
CA ALA A 62 -11.50 -6.94 4.29
C ALA A 62 -12.37 -5.88 4.99
N THR A 63 -11.80 -4.70 5.28
CA THR A 63 -12.53 -3.57 5.89
C THR A 63 -13.61 -3.06 4.95
N VAL A 64 -13.31 -2.89 3.66
CA VAL A 64 -14.30 -2.50 2.64
C VAL A 64 -15.43 -3.53 2.55
N MET A 65 -15.10 -4.82 2.51
CA MET A 65 -16.10 -5.89 2.40
C MET A 65 -16.98 -6.00 3.66
N ALA A 66 -16.40 -5.81 4.85
CA ALA A 66 -17.16 -5.76 6.10
C ALA A 66 -18.15 -4.58 6.09
N ALA A 67 -17.69 -3.38 5.72
CA ALA A 67 -18.54 -2.20 5.61
C ALA A 67 -19.68 -2.41 4.61
N LEU A 68 -19.41 -2.97 3.43
CA LEU A 68 -20.42 -3.26 2.42
C LEU A 68 -21.43 -4.31 2.88
N THR A 69 -20.99 -5.33 3.63
CA THR A 69 -21.89 -6.34 4.20
C THR A 69 -22.90 -5.71 5.15
N ASP A 70 -22.46 -4.72 5.93
CA ASP A 70 -23.31 -4.03 6.91
C ASP A 70 -24.22 -2.97 6.27
N THR A 71 -23.74 -2.22 5.29
CA THR A 71 -24.50 -1.08 4.73
C THR A 71 -25.28 -1.41 3.47
N THR A 72 -24.75 -2.30 2.63
CA THR A 72 -25.25 -2.55 1.27
C THR A 72 -25.05 -4.01 0.85
N PRO A 73 -25.65 -4.99 1.56
CA PRO A 73 -25.40 -6.41 1.34
C PRO A 73 -25.72 -6.87 -0.10
N ASP A 74 -26.68 -6.22 -0.76
CA ASP A 74 -27.03 -6.51 -2.16
C ASP A 74 -25.91 -6.17 -3.15
N ALA A 75 -25.00 -5.25 -2.81
CA ALA A 75 -23.87 -4.92 -3.69
C ALA A 75 -22.90 -6.10 -3.84
N ILE A 76 -22.81 -6.96 -2.83
CA ILE A 76 -21.95 -8.16 -2.87
C ILE A 76 -22.62 -9.27 -3.67
N SER A 77 -23.95 -9.44 -3.53
CA SER A 77 -24.68 -10.52 -4.21
C SER A 77 -24.76 -10.35 -5.72
N THR A 78 -24.54 -9.14 -6.22
CA THR A 78 -24.50 -8.83 -7.65
C THR A 78 -23.12 -9.02 -8.31
N LEU A 79 -22.08 -9.34 -7.53
CA LEU A 79 -20.73 -9.53 -8.07
C LEU A 79 -20.62 -10.84 -8.87
N SER A 80 -19.83 -10.81 -9.94
CA SER A 80 -19.47 -12.02 -10.69
C SER A 80 -18.49 -12.88 -9.89
N GLU A 81 -18.35 -14.16 -10.28
CA GLU A 81 -17.37 -15.06 -9.68
C GLU A 81 -15.93 -14.57 -9.86
N ASP A 82 -15.61 -14.00 -11.03
CA ASP A 82 -14.31 -13.37 -11.30
C ASP A 82 -14.06 -12.19 -10.35
N ALA A 83 -15.11 -11.38 -10.09
CA ALA A 83 -15.00 -10.26 -9.18
C ALA A 83 -14.80 -10.69 -7.73
N LEU A 84 -15.51 -11.73 -7.29
CA LEU A 84 -15.32 -12.34 -5.98
C LEU A 84 -13.91 -12.95 -5.86
N THR A 85 -13.43 -13.62 -6.91
CA THR A 85 -12.06 -14.17 -6.94
C THR A 85 -11.02 -13.07 -6.82
N ALA A 86 -11.17 -11.97 -7.57
CA ALA A 86 -10.31 -10.80 -7.46
C ALA A 86 -10.37 -10.16 -6.06
N ILE A 87 -11.55 -10.09 -5.43
CA ILE A 87 -11.69 -9.55 -4.07
C ILE A 87 -11.04 -10.47 -3.03
N TYR A 88 -11.15 -11.79 -3.15
CA TYR A 88 -10.77 -12.73 -2.10
C TYR A 88 -9.41 -13.41 -2.29
N HIS A 89 -8.68 -13.16 -3.38
CA HIS A 89 -7.34 -13.72 -3.58
C HIS A 89 -6.34 -13.32 -2.48
N ASP A 90 -5.30 -14.13 -2.30
CA ASP A 90 -4.21 -13.81 -1.38
C ASP A 90 -3.24 -12.83 -2.05
N ARG A 91 -3.16 -11.59 -1.54
CA ARG A 91 -2.26 -10.55 -2.09
C ARG A 91 -0.78 -10.84 -1.83
N SER A 92 -0.46 -11.76 -0.93
CA SER A 92 0.92 -12.09 -0.57
C SER A 92 1.53 -13.16 -1.47
N THR A 93 0.72 -13.98 -2.13
CA THR A 93 1.19 -15.11 -2.95
C THR A 93 0.66 -15.10 -4.37
N ASP A 94 -0.50 -14.49 -4.62
CA ASP A 94 -1.22 -14.64 -5.86
C ASP A 94 -1.26 -13.32 -6.64
N THR A 95 -1.08 -13.41 -7.95
CA THR A 95 -1.39 -12.32 -8.89
C THR A 95 -2.65 -12.67 -9.64
N ILE A 96 -3.60 -11.75 -9.71
CA ILE A 96 -4.82 -11.94 -10.48
C ILE A 96 -4.63 -11.41 -11.91
N GLU A 97 -4.87 -12.26 -12.90
CA GLU A 97 -4.92 -11.84 -14.30
C GLU A 97 -6.31 -11.31 -14.63
N LEU A 98 -6.50 -10.02 -14.41
CA LEU A 98 -7.76 -9.33 -14.68
C LEU A 98 -7.54 -8.24 -15.73
N GLY A 99 -8.36 -8.23 -16.79
CA GLY A 99 -8.29 -7.19 -17.83
C GLY A 99 -8.89 -5.86 -17.39
N VAL A 100 -10.13 -5.91 -16.88
CA VAL A 100 -10.89 -4.73 -16.44
C VAL A 100 -11.60 -5.04 -15.14
N TRP A 101 -11.50 -4.12 -14.19
CA TRP A 101 -12.32 -4.06 -12.98
C TRP A 101 -13.48 -3.09 -13.22
N ASP A 102 -14.69 -3.64 -13.31
CA ASP A 102 -15.93 -2.92 -13.67
C ASP A 102 -16.85 -2.64 -12.47
N SER A 103 -16.32 -2.79 -11.25
CA SER A 103 -17.03 -2.53 -10.01
C SER A 103 -16.57 -1.23 -9.35
N ASP A 104 -17.49 -0.58 -8.63
CA ASP A 104 -17.18 0.61 -7.81
C ASP A 104 -16.55 0.24 -6.46
N ILE A 105 -16.47 -1.05 -6.13
CA ILE A 105 -15.80 -1.53 -4.92
C ILE A 105 -14.29 -1.35 -5.11
N PRO A 106 -13.58 -0.67 -4.19
CA PRO A 106 -12.12 -0.56 -4.26
C PRO A 106 -11.45 -1.94 -4.33
N LEU A 107 -10.56 -2.13 -5.30
CA LEU A 107 -9.75 -3.33 -5.47
C LEU A 107 -8.29 -3.00 -5.17
N PHE A 108 -7.79 -3.45 -4.02
CA PHE A 108 -6.41 -3.22 -3.60
C PHE A 108 -5.49 -4.30 -4.14
N LEU A 109 -4.47 -3.88 -4.90
CA LEU A 109 -3.51 -4.74 -5.58
C LEU A 109 -2.07 -4.28 -5.35
N MET A 110 -1.14 -5.22 -5.38
CA MET A 110 0.30 -4.92 -5.29
C MET A 110 0.83 -4.45 -6.65
N ALA A 111 1.46 -3.29 -6.71
CA ALA A 111 2.04 -2.75 -7.96
C ALA A 111 3.16 -3.65 -8.50
N SER A 112 3.93 -4.29 -7.61
CA SER A 112 5.02 -5.23 -7.91
C SER A 112 4.56 -6.49 -8.64
N SER A 113 3.26 -6.84 -8.57
CA SER A 113 2.70 -8.00 -9.26
C SER A 113 2.42 -7.79 -10.75
N TYR A 114 2.58 -6.56 -11.26
CA TYR A 114 2.22 -6.19 -12.63
C TYR A 114 3.37 -5.52 -13.38
N VAL A 115 3.17 -5.26 -14.67
CA VAL A 115 4.06 -4.41 -15.49
C VAL A 115 4.34 -3.07 -14.78
N PRO A 116 5.61 -2.60 -14.76
CA PRO A 116 6.77 -3.14 -15.49
C PRO A 116 7.57 -4.25 -14.77
N TYR A 117 7.13 -4.71 -13.61
CA TYR A 117 7.88 -5.67 -12.77
C TYR A 117 7.65 -7.12 -13.19
N THR A 118 6.48 -7.43 -13.73
CA THR A 118 6.11 -8.76 -14.25
C THR A 118 5.64 -8.67 -15.71
N GLN A 119 5.20 -9.80 -16.27
CA GLN A 119 4.55 -9.84 -17.59
C GLN A 119 3.03 -9.66 -17.51
N VAL A 120 2.46 -9.55 -16.30
CA VAL A 120 1.01 -9.42 -16.11
C VAL A 120 0.60 -7.96 -16.29
N PRO A 121 -0.31 -7.63 -17.23
CA PRO A 121 -0.78 -6.27 -17.42
C PRO A 121 -1.61 -5.81 -16.22
N ARG A 122 -1.53 -4.52 -15.88
CA ARG A 122 -2.37 -3.94 -14.84
C ARG A 122 -3.84 -3.97 -15.26
N PRO A 123 -4.78 -4.40 -14.39
CA PRO A 123 -6.20 -4.25 -14.66
C PRO A 123 -6.56 -2.77 -14.83
N ALA A 124 -7.40 -2.46 -15.81
CA ALA A 124 -8.01 -1.14 -15.94
C ALA A 124 -9.20 -0.99 -14.98
N GLY A 125 -9.51 0.22 -14.54
CA GLY A 125 -10.67 0.49 -13.69
C GLY A 125 -10.42 1.65 -12.73
N THR A 126 -11.44 2.45 -12.44
CA THR A 126 -11.30 3.65 -11.60
C THR A 126 -11.19 3.32 -10.11
N ALA A 127 -11.71 2.17 -9.69
CA ALA A 127 -11.66 1.70 -8.31
C ALA A 127 -10.45 0.78 -8.02
N VAL A 128 -9.53 0.60 -8.97
CA VAL A 128 -8.30 -0.17 -8.72
C VAL A 128 -7.29 0.71 -7.99
N VAL A 129 -6.83 0.25 -6.84
CA VAL A 129 -5.86 0.94 -5.99
C VAL A 129 -4.58 0.11 -5.92
N PHE A 130 -3.49 0.65 -6.44
CA PHE A 130 -2.18 -0.02 -6.40
C PHE A 130 -1.38 0.44 -5.19
N LEU A 131 -0.87 -0.53 -4.41
CA LEU A 131 0.09 -0.31 -3.34
C LEU A 131 1.48 -0.68 -3.84
N ASP A 132 2.44 0.24 -3.69
CA ASP A 132 3.75 0.16 -4.33
C ASP A 132 4.89 0.10 -3.29
N PRO A 133 5.53 -1.08 -3.14
CA PRO A 133 6.62 -1.29 -2.19
C PRO A 133 7.98 -0.79 -2.71
N LEU A 134 8.09 -0.20 -3.91
CA LEU A 134 9.36 0.02 -4.60
C LEU A 134 10.38 0.85 -3.81
N ASN A 135 9.98 2.00 -3.26
CA ASN A 135 10.81 2.85 -2.39
C ASN A 135 10.01 3.29 -1.15
N GLU A 136 10.68 3.90 -0.18
CA GLU A 136 10.07 4.37 1.07
C GLU A 136 9.00 5.43 0.82
N ALA A 137 9.17 6.25 -0.22
CA ALA A 137 8.20 7.26 -0.58
C ALA A 137 6.90 6.62 -1.09
N THR A 138 6.97 5.73 -2.08
CA THR A 138 5.80 5.04 -2.62
C THR A 138 5.15 4.12 -1.59
N PHE A 139 5.94 3.54 -0.69
CA PHE A 139 5.43 2.75 0.42
C PHE A 139 4.54 3.58 1.36
N LEU A 140 5.02 4.76 1.81
CA LEU A 140 4.23 5.63 2.69
C LEU A 140 2.99 6.19 1.98
N ASP A 141 3.12 6.60 0.72
CA ASP A 141 1.99 7.07 -0.09
C ASP A 141 0.92 5.96 -0.23
N SER A 142 1.35 4.69 -0.32
CA SER A 142 0.46 3.52 -0.36
C SER A 142 -0.30 3.32 0.95
N LEU A 143 0.34 3.55 2.10
CA LEU A 143 -0.36 3.52 3.39
C LEU A 143 -1.43 4.61 3.46
N GLN A 144 -1.16 5.80 2.93
CA GLN A 144 -2.13 6.89 2.90
C GLN A 144 -3.33 6.56 2.02
N VAL A 145 -3.09 6.08 0.79
CA VAL A 145 -4.19 5.78 -0.14
C VAL A 145 -5.04 4.60 0.33
N ALA A 146 -4.46 3.68 1.10
CA ALA A 146 -5.19 2.58 1.74
C ALA A 146 -5.99 3.02 2.99
N GLY A 147 -5.82 4.26 3.46
CA GLY A 147 -6.44 4.78 4.69
C GLY A 147 -5.78 4.27 5.97
N PHE A 148 -4.54 3.80 5.89
CA PHE A 148 -3.76 3.26 7.02
C PHE A 148 -2.84 4.29 7.66
N ALA A 149 -2.70 5.47 7.07
CA ALA A 149 -1.94 6.55 7.67
C ALA A 149 -2.28 7.93 7.07
N GLU A 150 -1.89 8.97 7.78
CA GLU A 150 -1.77 10.33 7.25
C GLU A 150 -0.33 10.80 7.41
N LEU A 151 0.32 11.17 6.29
CA LEU A 151 1.68 11.69 6.28
C LEU A 151 1.66 13.22 6.21
N TYR A 152 2.38 13.86 7.13
CA TYR A 152 2.58 15.30 7.18
C TYR A 152 4.06 15.60 7.04
N GLU A 153 4.44 16.36 6.02
CA GLU A 153 5.83 16.75 5.77
C GLU A 153 6.01 18.26 5.98
N ARG A 154 7.07 18.64 6.70
CA ARG A 154 7.45 20.04 6.83
C ARG A 154 8.64 20.35 5.90
N PRO A 155 8.52 21.35 5.00
CA PRO A 155 9.64 21.80 4.18
C PRO A 155 10.70 22.50 5.04
N ASP A 156 11.97 22.36 4.65
CA ASP A 156 13.08 23.05 5.32
C ASP A 156 12.89 24.57 5.23
N THR A 157 12.83 25.22 6.39
CA THR A 157 12.59 26.67 6.49
C THR A 157 13.88 27.50 6.42
N SER A 158 15.03 26.86 6.21
CA SER A 158 16.35 27.51 6.14
C SER A 158 16.54 28.43 4.91
N ASP A 159 15.65 28.38 3.91
CA ASP A 159 15.68 29.24 2.71
C ASP A 159 14.84 30.54 2.85
N LEU A 160 14.28 30.82 4.03
CA LEU A 160 13.44 32.01 4.27
C LEU A 160 14.17 33.15 5.01
N SER A 161 15.49 33.08 5.19
CA SER A 161 16.31 34.09 5.86
C SER A 161 17.21 34.88 4.91
#